data_AF-A0A6A4UUH6-F1
#
_entry.id   AF-A0A6A4UUH6-F1
#
_cell.length_a   1.000
_cell.length_b   1.000
_cell.length_c   1.000
_cell.angle_alpha   90.00
_cell.angle_beta   90.00
_cell.angle_gamma   90.00
#
_symmetry.space_group_name_H-M   'P 1'
#
loop_
_entity.id
_entity.type
_entity.pdbx_description
1 polymer ?
#
loop_
_entity_poly.entity_id
_entity_poly.type
_entity_poly.pdbx_seq_one_letter_code
_entity_poly.pdbx_strand_id
1 'polypeptide(L)'
;MLSLSLMLGLASCVSKVKVDLSLVTFASLYLGSSTEPSESELTGLNSGSSDLIKSIVDITHWQEVNPNKDTLQPVGVILIDNEKRRYEFFQSIDNIIIQVTQKGFAKMHYQVARSMIKLIEDALKPIDLSIKAKNNLLSTFFDKADSNLLLGSDFTRFDLNPEQAASLITALKTEDWVPLLPIEYPKEPAFGMEVVKNDEHEKLMFLIKDDQAMVAYANKINGVDTLMYYLIPLAIYNEVRLSLNLWRSLAYQTSFAEVKIEIFHISETVLKSEFFPITPEESSVIKPLLNLESWVKQSVSAVMDTPLMSFKAKTGYIVTIGHSNSVLIAQVIHPADSSYLVTYLIDIDLVKVGYALLPFWEEAKAPSWMYDSEPIVASVLSHLDTSEGVGGVYDQYDLTVTESKQIQNLMNVDLWRIDPQDFNGLLVVWAYTYGFTDRDGHRFEIWDYESVTGICYRSNDESEAPLWFIAPVSVIHDLRAYMKIHYPNP
;
A
#
# COMPACT_ATOMS: atom_id res chain seq x y z
N MET A 1 62.88 -34.04 67.92
CA MET A 1 62.38 -34.41 66.58
C MET A 1 61.66 -33.20 66.02
N LEU A 2 62.40 -32.42 65.23
CA LEU A 2 62.00 -31.18 64.59
C LEU A 2 62.21 -31.38 63.09
N SER A 3 61.33 -30.77 62.29
CA SER A 3 61.31 -30.73 60.82
C SER A 3 60.75 -31.97 60.10
N LEU A 4 59.47 -31.93 59.77
CA LEU A 4 58.99 -32.19 58.40
C LEU A 4 57.54 -31.67 58.22
N SER A 5 57.33 -30.38 58.46
CA SER A 5 56.03 -29.73 58.26
C SER A 5 56.22 -28.42 57.50
N LEU A 6 56.84 -28.48 56.33
CA LEU A 6 57.07 -27.29 55.49
C LEU A 6 57.11 -27.66 54.01
N MET A 7 55.97 -28.06 53.43
CA MET A 7 55.75 -28.07 51.97
C MET A 7 54.24 -28.01 51.63
N LEU A 8 53.57 -26.93 52.04
CA LEU A 8 52.27 -26.53 51.46
C LEU A 8 52.20 -25.00 51.29
N GLY A 9 53.34 -24.38 50.99
CA GLY A 9 53.43 -22.96 50.68
C GLY A 9 53.89 -22.77 49.23
N LEU A 10 53.09 -22.01 48.48
CA LEU A 10 53.40 -21.35 47.20
C LEU A 10 53.31 -22.21 45.93
N ALA A 11 52.12 -22.20 45.32
CA ALA A 11 51.89 -21.62 43.99
C ALA A 11 50.44 -21.91 43.56
N SER A 12 49.47 -21.12 44.00
CA SER A 12 48.31 -20.92 43.13
C SER A 12 48.79 -20.03 41.99
N CYS A 13 49.26 -20.65 40.92
CA CYS A 13 49.40 -19.98 39.63
C CYS A 13 47.98 -19.62 39.18
N VAL A 14 47.48 -18.48 39.66
CA VAL A 14 46.25 -17.89 39.13
C VAL A 14 46.57 -17.52 37.69
N SER A 15 46.04 -18.28 36.74
CA SER A 15 46.18 -17.99 35.32
C SER A 15 45.66 -16.57 35.07
N LYS A 16 46.41 -15.77 34.32
CA LYS A 16 45.85 -14.56 33.72
C LYS A 16 44.80 -15.00 32.70
N VAL A 17 43.67 -14.29 32.65
CA VAL A 17 42.75 -14.45 31.52
C VAL A 17 43.51 -13.93 30.29
N LYS A 18 43.60 -14.68 29.19
CA LYS A 18 43.99 -14.07 27.92
C LYS A 18 42.70 -13.65 27.23
N VAL A 19 42.31 -12.39 27.39
CA VAL A 19 41.11 -11.88 26.70
C VAL A 19 41.51 -11.50 25.29
N ASP A 20 40.92 -12.19 24.32
CA ASP A 20 40.94 -11.73 22.94
C ASP A 20 39.85 -10.67 22.75
N LEU A 21 40.25 -9.40 22.81
CA LEU A 21 39.35 -8.25 22.71
C LEU A 21 38.57 -8.22 21.38
N SER A 22 39.07 -8.89 20.34
CA SER A 22 38.39 -8.97 19.04
C SER A 22 37.13 -9.83 19.07
N LEU A 23 37.06 -10.81 19.98
CA LEU A 23 35.96 -11.77 20.12
C LEU A 23 34.93 -11.36 21.18
N VAL A 24 35.14 -10.24 21.87
CA VAL A 24 34.21 -9.77 22.91
C VAL A 24 32.86 -9.41 22.29
N THR A 25 31.80 -9.91 22.91
CA THR A 25 30.40 -9.57 22.60
C THR A 25 29.69 -9.32 23.92
N PHE A 26 29.27 -8.08 24.14
CA PHE A 26 28.63 -7.68 25.40
C PHE A 26 27.18 -8.18 25.43
N ALA A 27 26.82 -8.85 26.52
CA ALA A 27 25.48 -9.35 26.79
C ALA A 27 24.63 -8.34 27.57
N SER A 28 25.26 -7.52 28.41
CA SER A 28 24.55 -6.53 29.21
C SER A 28 25.38 -5.31 29.58
N LEU A 29 24.66 -4.23 29.88
CA LEU A 29 25.13 -2.94 30.36
C LEU A 29 24.47 -2.61 31.70
N TYR A 30 25.23 -1.99 32.59
CA TYR A 30 24.70 -1.37 33.81
C TYR A 30 25.30 0.02 34.00
N LEU A 31 24.42 0.95 34.37
CA LEU A 31 24.75 2.32 34.75
C LEU A 31 24.10 2.58 36.12
N GLY A 32 24.92 2.77 37.16
CA GLY A 32 24.42 3.03 38.51
C GLY A 32 25.50 2.99 39.57
N SER A 33 25.11 3.09 40.85
CA SER A 33 26.05 3.18 41.97
C SER A 33 26.42 1.84 42.61
N SER A 34 25.72 0.75 42.27
CA SER A 34 25.99 -0.57 42.84
C SER A 34 27.24 -1.20 42.21
N THR A 35 28.10 -1.78 43.05
CA THR A 35 29.21 -2.61 42.57
C THR A 35 28.75 -4.01 42.17
N GLU A 36 27.61 -4.47 42.66
CA GLU A 36 27.05 -5.79 42.34
C GLU A 36 25.58 -5.62 41.93
N PRO A 37 25.30 -5.21 40.68
CA PRO A 37 23.93 -5.10 40.19
C PRO A 37 23.27 -6.48 40.11
N SER A 38 22.02 -6.54 40.49
CA SER A 38 21.14 -7.70 40.29
C SER A 38 20.84 -7.91 38.80
N GLU A 39 20.39 -9.11 38.42
CA GLU A 39 20.02 -9.40 37.02
C GLU A 39 18.93 -8.45 36.48
N SER A 40 18.01 -8.00 37.33
CA SER A 40 16.95 -7.05 36.96
C SER A 40 17.47 -5.62 36.72
N GLU A 41 18.65 -5.27 37.22
CA GLU A 41 19.28 -3.97 36.99
C GLU A 41 20.12 -3.94 35.71
N LEU A 42 20.39 -5.11 35.12
CA LEU A 42 21.17 -5.23 33.90
C LEU A 42 20.29 -4.95 32.67
N THR A 43 20.74 -4.02 31.84
CA THR A 43 20.14 -3.76 30.53
C THR A 43 20.71 -4.75 29.52
N GLY A 44 19.87 -5.66 29.02
CA GLY A 44 20.26 -6.67 28.03
C GLY A 44 20.60 -6.05 26.67
N LEU A 45 21.64 -6.59 26.01
CA LEU A 45 22.13 -6.13 24.71
C LEU A 45 21.92 -7.22 23.65
N ASN A 46 21.42 -6.84 22.47
CA ASN A 46 21.49 -7.68 21.27
C ASN A 46 22.85 -7.50 20.56
N SER A 47 23.10 -8.26 19.49
CA SER A 47 24.35 -8.19 18.72
C SER A 47 24.67 -6.77 18.22
N GLY A 48 23.69 -6.09 17.61
CA GLY A 48 23.88 -4.73 17.10
C GLY A 48 24.16 -3.69 18.19
N SER A 49 23.47 -3.77 19.33
CA SER A 49 23.74 -2.91 20.50
C SER A 49 25.11 -3.22 21.10
N SER A 50 25.52 -4.49 21.15
CA SER A 50 26.86 -4.88 21.57
C SER A 50 27.93 -4.27 20.67
N ASP A 51 27.75 -4.32 19.34
CA ASP A 51 28.71 -3.74 18.39
C ASP A 51 28.77 -2.21 18.49
N LEU A 52 27.62 -1.56 18.70
CA LEU A 52 27.57 -0.12 19.00
C LEU A 52 28.34 0.22 20.28
N ILE A 53 28.12 -0.54 21.37
CA ILE A 53 28.84 -0.34 22.63
C ILE A 53 30.34 -0.57 22.44
N LYS A 54 30.76 -1.62 21.71
CA LYS A 54 32.17 -1.88 21.40
C LYS A 54 32.83 -0.71 20.67
N SER A 55 32.13 -0.09 19.72
CA SER A 55 32.58 1.12 19.03
C SER A 55 32.67 2.32 19.98
N ILE A 56 31.68 2.50 20.85
CA ILE A 56 31.62 3.60 21.82
C ILE A 56 32.70 3.50 22.91
N VAL A 57 32.98 2.30 23.41
CA VAL A 57 34.07 2.10 24.38
C VAL A 57 35.43 1.96 23.68
N ASP A 58 35.42 1.88 22.35
CA ASP A 58 36.60 1.83 21.49
C ASP A 58 37.54 0.66 21.85
N ILE A 59 36.95 -0.53 21.94
CA ILE A 59 37.62 -1.74 22.47
C ILE A 59 38.92 -2.09 21.72
N THR A 60 39.03 -1.68 20.47
CA THR A 60 40.19 -1.90 19.61
C THR A 60 41.42 -1.09 20.02
N HIS A 61 41.24 0.01 20.76
CA HIS A 61 42.34 0.87 21.22
C HIS A 61 42.70 0.66 22.69
N TRP A 62 42.15 -0.38 23.33
CA TRP A 62 42.45 -0.70 24.71
C TRP A 62 43.87 -1.26 24.85
N GLN A 63 44.64 -0.69 25.78
CA GLN A 63 46.02 -1.09 26.05
C GLN A 63 46.14 -1.67 27.46
N GLU A 64 46.75 -2.85 27.62
CA GLU A 64 46.98 -3.46 28.94
C GLU A 64 47.90 -2.57 29.78
N VAL A 65 47.53 -2.35 31.06
CA VAL A 65 48.28 -1.52 31.99
C VAL A 65 48.27 -2.10 33.41
N ASN A 66 49.16 -1.61 34.26
CA ASN A 66 49.15 -1.86 35.70
C ASN A 66 48.87 -0.54 36.44
N PRO A 67 47.60 -0.17 36.66
CA PRO A 67 47.25 1.11 37.26
C PRO A 67 47.56 1.15 38.75
N ASN A 68 47.80 2.34 39.29
CA ASN A 68 47.82 2.55 40.74
C ASN A 68 46.40 2.41 41.30
N LYS A 69 46.15 1.32 42.02
CA LYS A 69 44.83 0.97 42.56
C LYS A 69 44.27 2.02 43.52
N ASP A 70 45.14 2.75 44.22
CA ASP A 70 44.73 3.77 45.20
C ASP A 70 44.10 5.01 44.55
N THR A 71 44.27 5.16 43.23
CA THR A 71 43.77 6.30 42.45
C THR A 71 42.52 5.98 41.63
N LEU A 72 42.05 4.74 41.64
CA LEU A 72 40.92 4.30 40.83
C LEU A 72 39.60 4.66 41.51
N GLN A 73 38.86 5.59 40.93
CA GLN A 73 37.50 5.91 41.36
C GLN A 73 36.49 5.20 40.44
N PRO A 74 35.60 4.33 40.97
CA PRO A 74 34.58 3.66 40.18
C PRO A 74 33.58 4.68 39.66
N VAL A 75 33.15 4.52 38.41
CA VAL A 75 32.25 5.46 37.74
C VAL A 75 30.84 4.90 37.49
N GLY A 76 30.57 3.71 38.02
CA GLY A 76 29.24 3.12 37.93
C GLY A 76 28.87 2.55 36.57
N VAL A 77 29.84 2.25 35.71
CA VAL A 77 29.63 1.56 34.44
C VAL A 77 30.15 0.13 34.53
N ILE A 78 29.28 -0.83 34.25
CA ILE A 78 29.62 -2.25 34.18
C ILE A 78 29.13 -2.81 32.85
N LEU A 79 30.00 -3.51 32.12
CA LEU A 79 29.61 -4.36 31.01
C LEU A 79 29.83 -5.82 31.37
N ILE A 80 28.97 -6.71 30.89
CA ILE A 80 29.15 -8.16 31.01
C ILE A 80 29.05 -8.76 29.63
N ASP A 81 29.97 -9.66 29.28
CA ASP A 81 29.94 -10.36 28.00
C ASP A 81 29.32 -11.75 28.07
N ASN A 82 29.17 -12.39 26.91
CA ASN A 82 28.60 -13.74 26.78
C ASN A 82 29.40 -14.82 27.55
N GLU A 83 30.68 -14.59 27.84
CA GLU A 83 31.51 -15.47 28.66
C GLU A 83 31.41 -15.15 30.17
N LYS A 84 30.50 -14.24 30.55
CA LYS A 84 30.30 -13.73 31.91
C LYS A 84 31.53 -13.02 32.47
N ARG A 85 32.39 -12.47 31.61
CA ARG A 85 33.50 -11.60 32.01
C ARG A 85 32.92 -10.22 32.31
N ARG A 86 33.35 -9.63 33.42
CA ARG A 86 32.85 -8.35 33.94
C ARG A 86 33.87 -7.25 33.69
N TYR A 87 33.44 -6.17 33.08
CA TYR A 87 34.24 -5.01 32.71
C TYR A 87 33.77 -3.81 33.52
N GLU A 88 34.56 -3.41 34.52
CA GLU A 88 34.28 -2.23 35.35
C GLU A 88 35.11 -1.04 34.90
N PHE A 89 34.50 0.13 34.83
CA PHE A 89 35.16 1.35 34.39
C PHE A 89 35.53 2.21 35.60
N PHE A 90 36.71 2.82 35.53
CA PHE A 90 37.27 3.72 36.53
C PHE A 90 37.79 4.98 35.86
N GLN A 91 37.66 6.10 36.55
CA GLN A 91 38.25 7.36 36.11
C GLN A 91 39.73 7.44 36.52
N SER A 92 40.58 7.82 35.57
CA SER A 92 41.96 8.24 35.77
C SER A 92 42.16 9.58 35.05
N ILE A 93 43.03 10.46 35.57
CA ILE A 93 43.16 11.89 35.19
C ILE A 93 42.70 12.22 33.75
N ASP A 94 43.36 11.63 32.74
CA ASP A 94 43.05 11.83 31.31
C ASP A 94 42.57 10.56 30.59
N ASN A 95 42.40 9.44 31.31
CA ASN A 95 42.14 8.13 30.73
C ASN A 95 41.01 7.39 31.47
N ILE A 96 40.41 6.44 30.76
CA ILE A 96 39.51 5.47 31.35
C ILE A 96 40.30 4.21 31.61
N ILE A 97 40.23 3.70 32.85
CA ILE A 97 40.78 2.38 33.19
C ILE A 97 39.63 1.38 33.23
N ILE A 98 39.77 0.26 32.54
CA ILE A 98 38.80 -0.83 32.53
C ILE A 98 39.39 -2.04 33.23
N GLN A 99 38.76 -2.49 34.32
CA GLN A 99 39.11 -3.72 35.00
C GLN A 99 38.28 -4.88 34.46
N VAL A 100 38.94 -5.93 33.98
CA VAL A 100 38.29 -7.17 33.55
C VAL A 100 38.44 -8.22 34.64
N THR A 101 37.31 -8.78 35.07
CA THR A 101 37.25 -9.82 36.11
C THR A 101 36.52 -11.05 35.57
N GLN A 102 37.11 -12.23 35.79
CA GLN A 102 36.47 -13.53 35.54
C GLN A 102 36.68 -14.42 36.76
N LYS A 103 35.63 -15.15 37.17
CA LYS A 103 35.68 -16.01 38.35
C LYS A 103 36.81 -17.04 38.22
N GLY A 104 37.70 -17.08 39.23
CA GLY A 104 38.83 -18.02 39.27
C GLY A 104 40.09 -17.54 38.56
N PHE A 105 40.10 -16.33 37.99
CA PHE A 105 41.26 -15.76 37.30
C PHE A 105 41.73 -14.44 37.91
N ALA A 106 42.97 -14.06 37.59
CA ALA A 106 43.53 -12.78 37.99
C ALA A 106 42.85 -11.64 37.22
N LYS A 107 42.62 -10.52 37.91
CA LYS A 107 42.10 -9.29 37.30
C LYS A 107 43.10 -8.72 36.31
N MET A 108 42.59 -8.14 35.23
CA MET A 108 43.39 -7.40 34.25
C MET A 108 42.89 -5.98 34.12
N HIS A 109 43.76 -5.08 33.69
CA HIS A 109 43.43 -3.67 33.52
C HIS A 109 43.84 -3.21 32.13
N TYR A 110 42.92 -2.48 31.49
CA TYR A 110 43.15 -1.81 30.22
C TYR A 110 42.99 -0.31 30.40
N GLN A 111 43.61 0.48 29.54
CA GLN A 111 43.40 1.92 29.44
C GLN A 111 42.94 2.33 28.04
N VAL A 112 42.16 3.41 27.98
CA VAL A 112 41.80 4.11 26.74
C VAL A 112 41.72 5.61 26.99
N ALA A 113 42.25 6.40 26.06
CA ALA A 113 42.23 7.85 26.12
C ALA A 113 40.86 8.38 25.68
N ARG A 114 39.95 8.60 26.63
CA ARG A 114 38.59 9.09 26.38
C ARG A 114 38.03 9.83 27.58
N SER A 115 37.16 10.82 27.34
CA SER A 115 36.45 11.51 28.42
C SER A 115 35.35 10.62 28.98
N MET A 116 35.39 10.36 30.30
CA MET A 116 34.37 9.58 30.99
C MET A 116 32.99 10.24 30.94
N ILE A 117 32.93 11.55 31.13
CA ILE A 117 31.67 12.31 31.10
C ILE A 117 31.00 12.14 29.74
N LYS A 118 31.76 12.32 28.64
CA LYS A 118 31.24 12.12 27.29
C LYS A 118 30.82 10.67 27.04
N LEU A 119 31.59 9.69 27.54
CA LEU A 119 31.23 8.28 27.40
C LEU A 119 29.89 7.97 28.07
N ILE A 120 29.68 8.43 29.30
CA ILE A 120 28.49 8.11 30.08
C ILE A 120 27.29 8.94 29.61
N GLU A 121 27.39 10.27 29.67
CA GLU A 121 26.25 11.16 29.44
C GLU A 121 25.86 11.29 27.97
N ASP A 122 26.84 11.34 27.06
CA ASP A 122 26.55 11.57 25.63
C ASP A 122 26.29 10.25 24.85
N ALA A 123 26.72 9.09 25.38
CA ALA A 123 26.66 7.83 24.66
C ALA A 123 25.96 6.68 25.41
N LEU A 124 26.49 6.23 26.55
CA LEU A 124 25.97 5.02 27.22
C LEU A 124 24.58 5.23 27.85
N LYS A 125 24.35 6.38 28.49
CA LYS A 125 23.08 6.69 29.14
C LYS A 125 21.92 6.85 28.14
N PRO A 126 22.08 7.57 27.02
CA PRO A 126 21.08 7.54 25.94
C PRO A 126 20.75 6.12 25.47
N ILE A 127 21.76 5.26 25.26
CA ILE A 127 21.54 3.87 24.82
C ILE A 127 20.77 3.07 25.87
N ASP A 128 21.15 3.17 27.15
CA ASP A 128 20.46 2.51 28.25
C ASP A 128 18.98 2.93 28.32
N LEU A 129 18.70 4.23 28.21
CA LEU A 129 17.34 4.77 28.18
C LEU A 129 16.55 4.28 26.97
N SER A 130 17.17 4.23 25.78
CA SER A 130 16.52 3.71 24.57
C SER A 130 16.18 2.23 24.68
N ILE A 131 17.08 1.39 25.21
CA ILE A 131 16.78 -0.04 25.39
C ILE A 131 15.65 -0.24 26.40
N LYS A 132 15.65 0.52 27.50
CA LYS A 132 14.56 0.47 28.49
C LYS A 132 13.23 0.92 27.90
N ALA A 133 13.22 2.02 27.13
CA ALA A 133 12.03 2.50 26.43
C ALA A 133 11.50 1.47 25.42
N LYS A 134 12.39 0.82 24.66
CA LYS A 134 12.06 -0.26 23.74
C LYS A 134 11.41 -1.47 24.43
N ASN A 135 11.90 -1.86 25.61
CA ASN A 135 11.30 -2.97 26.35
C ASN A 135 9.89 -2.63 26.86
N ASN A 136 9.63 -1.36 27.19
CA ASN A 136 8.29 -0.91 27.58
C ASN A 136 7.30 -0.91 26.40
N LEU A 137 7.77 -0.66 25.17
CA LEU A 137 6.97 -0.72 23.93
C LEU A 137 6.28 -2.08 23.71
N LEU A 138 6.90 -3.19 24.14
CA LEU A 138 6.36 -4.55 24.00
C LEU A 138 5.18 -4.84 24.94
N SER A 139 4.96 -4.00 25.96
CA SER A 139 3.88 -4.18 26.93
C SER A 139 2.59 -3.43 26.57
N THR A 140 2.55 -2.82 25.38
CA THR A 140 1.56 -1.78 25.04
C THR A 140 0.75 -2.07 23.79
N PHE A 141 -0.46 -1.52 23.76
CA PHE A 141 -1.46 -1.68 22.71
C PHE A 141 -1.45 -0.45 21.77
N PHE A 142 -1.47 -0.66 20.46
CA PHE A 142 -1.55 0.40 19.45
C PHE A 142 -3.00 0.55 18.99
N ASP A 143 -3.54 1.77 19.04
CA ASP A 143 -4.96 2.02 18.73
C ASP A 143 -5.16 2.55 17.32
N LYS A 144 -4.17 3.25 16.77
CA LYS A 144 -4.28 3.91 15.46
C LYS A 144 -3.01 3.74 14.65
N ALA A 145 -3.16 3.71 13.34
CA ALA A 145 -2.06 3.65 12.40
C ALA A 145 -2.27 4.62 11.24
N ASP A 146 -1.16 4.94 10.59
CA ASP A 146 -1.08 5.70 9.37
C ASP A 146 0.00 5.10 8.47
N SER A 147 -0.28 5.07 7.17
CA SER A 147 0.63 4.52 6.17
C SER A 147 0.60 5.36 4.91
N ASN A 148 1.79 5.75 4.48
CA ASN A 148 2.03 6.46 3.24
C ASN A 148 2.64 5.51 2.19
N LEU A 149 2.34 5.77 0.92
CA LEU A 149 2.96 5.11 -0.22
C LEU A 149 4.10 5.94 -0.84
N LEU A 150 4.12 7.28 -0.66
CA LEU A 150 5.09 8.22 -1.24
C LEU A 150 5.43 9.39 -0.29
N LEU A 151 6.68 9.82 -0.24
CA LEU A 151 7.10 11.02 0.49
C LEU A 151 6.29 12.25 0.02
N GLY A 152 5.52 12.87 0.93
CA GLY A 152 4.73 14.08 0.67
C GLY A 152 3.22 13.89 0.48
N SER A 153 2.70 12.66 0.57
CA SER A 153 1.24 12.43 0.62
C SER A 153 0.68 12.73 2.02
N ASP A 154 -0.62 13.05 2.09
CA ASP A 154 -1.31 13.23 3.36
C ASP A 154 -1.61 11.90 4.03
N PHE A 155 -1.33 11.88 5.33
CA PHE A 155 -1.56 10.79 6.26
C PHE A 155 -3.07 10.47 6.36
N THR A 156 -3.40 9.17 6.35
CA THR A 156 -4.77 8.65 6.52
C THR A 156 -4.84 7.76 7.74
N ARG A 157 -5.14 8.36 8.88
CA ARG A 157 -5.21 7.63 10.14
C ARG A 157 -6.42 6.70 10.18
N PHE A 158 -6.20 5.46 10.59
CA PHE A 158 -7.26 4.45 10.79
C PHE A 158 -7.07 3.73 12.13
N ASP A 159 -8.18 3.24 12.69
CA ASP A 159 -8.15 2.50 13.95
C ASP A 159 -7.68 1.05 13.74
N LEU A 160 -6.88 0.55 14.68
CA LEU A 160 -6.44 -0.84 14.74
C LEU A 160 -7.33 -1.61 15.70
N ASN A 161 -7.82 -2.77 15.27
CA ASN A 161 -8.49 -3.71 16.16
C ASN A 161 -7.47 -4.51 17.01
N PRO A 162 -7.90 -5.24 18.06
CA PRO A 162 -6.98 -5.99 18.92
C PRO A 162 -6.12 -7.04 18.24
N GLU A 163 -6.63 -7.72 17.21
CA GLU A 163 -5.87 -8.71 16.47
C GLU A 163 -4.79 -8.05 15.61
N GLN A 164 -5.12 -6.92 14.97
CA GLN A 164 -4.18 -6.11 14.20
C GLN A 164 -3.08 -5.52 15.09
N ALA A 165 -3.45 -5.00 16.27
CA ALA A 165 -2.48 -4.49 17.24
C ALA A 165 -1.51 -5.59 17.70
N ALA A 166 -2.01 -6.78 18.02
CA ALA A 166 -1.17 -7.93 18.39
C ALA A 166 -0.26 -8.40 17.24
N SER A 167 -0.81 -8.44 16.03
CA SER A 167 -0.05 -8.79 14.82
C SER A 167 1.04 -7.77 14.53
N LEU A 168 0.76 -6.47 14.71
CA LEU A 168 1.75 -5.40 14.56
C LEU A 168 2.90 -5.57 15.54
N ILE A 169 2.61 -5.77 16.84
CA ILE A 169 3.63 -6.00 17.87
C ILE A 169 4.57 -7.14 17.47
N THR A 170 4.01 -8.22 16.92
CA THR A 170 4.79 -9.36 16.42
C THR A 170 5.64 -9.00 15.20
N ALA A 171 5.10 -8.21 14.27
CA ALA A 171 5.82 -7.77 13.07
C ALA A 171 6.95 -6.78 13.36
N LEU A 172 6.84 -6.00 14.44
CA LEU A 172 7.88 -5.02 14.81
C LEU A 172 9.22 -5.68 15.13
N LYS A 173 9.25 -6.91 15.67
CA LYS A 173 10.47 -7.65 16.07
C LYS A 173 11.48 -6.73 16.78
N THR A 174 11.04 -6.08 17.85
CA THR A 174 11.81 -5.02 18.52
C THR A 174 13.14 -5.52 19.10
N GLU A 175 13.28 -6.83 19.30
CA GLU A 175 14.54 -7.49 19.63
C GLU A 175 15.66 -7.21 18.62
N ASP A 176 15.33 -6.98 17.33
CA ASP A 176 16.30 -6.73 16.25
C ASP A 176 16.68 -5.24 16.13
N TRP A 177 16.02 -4.35 16.88
CA TRP A 177 16.26 -2.91 16.76
C TRP A 177 17.56 -2.51 17.44
N VAL A 178 18.31 -1.62 16.79
CA VAL A 178 19.59 -1.08 17.29
C VAL A 178 19.42 0.40 17.59
N PRO A 179 19.64 0.87 18.83
CA PRO A 179 19.55 2.28 19.17
C PRO A 179 20.50 3.15 18.36
N LEU A 180 20.06 4.36 18.02
CA LEU A 180 20.89 5.40 17.43
C LEU A 180 21.14 6.52 18.44
N LEU A 181 22.33 7.13 18.39
CA LEU A 181 22.65 8.26 19.24
C LEU A 181 21.87 9.51 18.79
N PRO A 182 21.31 10.31 19.72
CA PRO A 182 20.38 11.40 19.41
C PRO A 182 21.03 12.61 18.70
N ILE A 183 22.34 12.60 18.46
CA ILE A 183 23.11 13.77 18.02
C ILE A 183 22.89 14.09 16.52
N GLU A 184 22.29 13.18 15.74
CA GLU A 184 22.28 13.26 14.27
C GLU A 184 20.90 13.46 13.62
N TYR A 185 19.80 13.57 14.39
CA TYR A 185 18.46 13.49 13.82
C TYR A 185 17.56 14.69 14.16
N PRO A 186 16.68 15.10 13.22
CA PRO A 186 15.80 16.25 13.40
C PRO A 186 14.79 16.01 14.53
N LYS A 187 14.24 17.11 15.07
CA LYS A 187 13.17 17.06 16.07
C LYS A 187 11.83 16.57 15.51
N GLU A 188 11.64 16.64 14.20
CA GLU A 188 10.47 16.10 13.51
C GLU A 188 10.96 15.45 12.21
N PRO A 189 11.11 14.12 12.19
CA PRO A 189 11.54 13.43 10.98
C PRO A 189 10.40 13.37 9.97
N ALA A 190 10.71 13.46 8.67
CA ALA A 190 9.77 13.02 7.65
C ALA A 190 9.64 11.49 7.74
N PHE A 191 8.41 10.99 7.88
CA PHE A 191 8.13 9.56 8.00
C PHE A 191 7.18 9.08 6.90
N GLY A 192 7.25 7.80 6.58
CA GLY A 192 6.34 7.14 5.64
C GLY A 192 5.20 6.41 6.35
N MET A 193 5.31 6.12 7.65
CA MET A 193 4.25 5.46 8.41
C MET A 193 4.28 5.93 9.86
N GLU A 194 3.13 5.94 10.52
CA GLU A 194 3.00 6.27 11.94
C GLU A 194 2.13 5.20 12.60
N VAL A 195 2.46 4.78 13.81
CA VAL A 195 1.50 4.08 14.68
C VAL A 195 1.44 4.78 16.01
N VAL A 196 0.23 4.98 16.51
CA VAL A 196 -0.08 5.83 17.65
C VAL A 196 -0.68 4.98 18.76
N LYS A 197 -0.24 5.28 19.98
CA LYS A 197 -0.72 4.70 21.23
C LYS A 197 -1.53 5.75 21.99
N ASN A 198 -2.66 5.35 22.59
CA ASN A 198 -3.48 6.04 23.61
C ASN A 198 -3.38 7.58 23.60
N ASP A 199 -4.44 8.25 23.14
CA ASP A 199 -4.59 9.71 23.20
C ASP A 199 -3.42 10.51 22.59
N GLU A 200 -2.68 9.93 21.64
CA GLU A 200 -1.62 10.58 20.84
C GLU A 200 -0.31 10.93 21.56
N HIS A 201 -0.11 10.46 22.80
CA HIS A 201 1.06 10.83 23.61
C HIS A 201 2.32 10.03 23.29
N GLU A 202 2.15 8.86 22.67
CA GLU A 202 3.25 7.98 22.29
C GLU A 202 3.03 7.49 20.87
N LYS A 203 4.08 7.57 20.04
CA LYS A 203 3.98 7.15 18.65
C LYS A 203 5.30 6.61 18.12
N LEU A 204 5.20 5.68 17.18
CA LEU A 204 6.30 5.22 16.36
C LEU A 204 6.17 5.82 14.96
N MET A 205 7.25 6.39 14.45
CA MET A 205 7.32 6.98 13.12
C MET A 205 8.38 6.21 12.32
N PHE A 206 7.99 5.61 11.20
CA PHE A 206 8.89 4.80 10.38
C PHE A 206 9.38 5.61 9.19
N LEU A 207 10.69 5.59 8.96
CA LEU A 207 11.35 6.36 7.91
C LEU A 207 12.40 5.52 7.17
N ILE A 208 12.63 5.88 5.91
CA ILE A 208 13.76 5.38 5.11
C ILE A 208 14.66 6.58 4.79
N LYS A 209 15.96 6.44 5.06
CA LYS A 209 16.99 7.41 4.69
C LYS A 209 18.22 6.66 4.19
N ASP A 210 18.72 7.03 3.01
CA ASP A 210 19.96 6.45 2.44
C ASP A 210 19.96 4.90 2.45
N ASP A 211 18.84 4.30 2.01
CA ASP A 211 18.57 2.84 2.02
C ASP A 211 18.56 2.17 3.40
N GLN A 212 18.64 2.94 4.48
CA GLN A 212 18.48 2.45 5.85
C GLN A 212 17.05 2.68 6.33
N ALA A 213 16.45 1.64 6.90
CA ALA A 213 15.17 1.75 7.58
C ALA A 213 15.39 2.11 9.05
N MET A 214 14.59 3.04 9.53
CA MET A 214 14.64 3.54 10.90
C MET A 214 13.24 3.68 11.46
N VAL A 215 13.16 3.63 12.79
CA VAL A 215 11.96 3.99 13.54
C VAL A 215 12.32 5.00 14.61
N ALA A 216 11.55 6.08 14.67
CA ALA A 216 11.62 7.08 15.72
C ALA A 216 10.46 6.83 16.70
N TYR A 217 10.79 6.62 17.96
CA TYR A 217 9.81 6.55 19.05
C TYR A 217 9.71 7.91 19.71
N ALA A 218 8.55 8.54 19.59
CA ALA A 218 8.20 9.75 20.31
C ALA A 218 7.46 9.38 21.60
N ASN A 219 7.95 9.88 22.72
CA ASN A 219 7.30 9.73 24.02
C ASN A 219 7.37 11.06 24.78
N LYS A 220 6.30 11.40 25.48
CA LYS A 220 6.23 12.55 26.37
C LYS A 220 6.69 12.20 27.78
N ILE A 221 7.96 12.49 28.09
CA ILE A 221 8.52 12.29 29.44
C ILE A 221 8.44 13.62 30.18
N ASN A 222 7.66 13.68 31.26
CA ASN A 222 7.47 14.88 32.09
C ASN A 222 7.01 16.13 31.30
N GLY A 223 6.18 15.94 30.27
CA GLY A 223 5.68 17.02 29.42
C GLY A 223 6.63 17.46 28.31
N VAL A 224 7.82 16.85 28.19
CA VAL A 224 8.80 17.10 27.13
C VAL A 224 8.75 15.97 26.12
N ASP A 225 8.54 16.32 24.85
CA ASP A 225 8.58 15.36 23.75
C ASP A 225 10.04 14.90 23.55
N THR A 226 10.27 13.62 23.79
CA THR A 226 11.56 12.97 23.63
C THR A 226 11.48 12.02 22.44
N LEU A 227 12.46 12.12 21.55
CA LEU A 227 12.60 11.25 20.38
C LEU A 227 13.79 10.34 20.54
N MET A 228 13.55 9.04 20.39
CA MET A 228 14.58 8.01 20.37
C MET A 228 14.56 7.34 19.01
N TYR A 229 15.73 7.22 18.38
CA TYR A 229 15.87 6.65 17.05
C TYR A 229 16.45 5.24 17.13
N TYR A 230 15.97 4.36 16.27
CA TYR A 230 16.45 2.99 16.15
C TYR A 230 16.64 2.65 14.67
N LEU A 231 17.74 1.98 14.36
CA LEU A 231 17.90 1.25 13.11
C LEU A 231 17.09 -0.04 13.17
N ILE A 232 16.39 -0.34 12.08
CA ILE A 232 15.65 -1.57 11.91
C ILE A 232 16.03 -2.23 10.58
N PRO A 233 16.02 -3.57 10.51
CA PRO A 233 16.07 -4.28 9.24
C PRO A 233 15.04 -3.77 8.22
N LEU A 234 15.45 -3.54 6.98
CA LEU A 234 14.56 -3.11 5.90
C LEU A 234 13.39 -4.09 5.66
N ALA A 235 13.62 -5.39 5.93
CA ALA A 235 12.58 -6.40 5.88
C ALA A 235 11.43 -6.12 6.87
N ILE A 236 11.75 -5.71 8.10
CA ILE A 236 10.75 -5.34 9.12
C ILE A 236 9.96 -4.12 8.68
N TYR A 237 10.63 -3.08 8.19
CA TYR A 237 9.97 -1.89 7.65
C TYR A 237 8.97 -2.27 6.55
N ASN A 238 9.38 -3.10 5.60
CA ASN A 238 8.52 -3.52 4.50
C ASN A 238 7.35 -4.40 4.96
N GLU A 239 7.58 -5.29 5.93
CA GLU A 239 6.54 -6.12 6.55
C GLU A 239 5.48 -5.26 7.25
N VAL A 240 5.90 -4.29 8.05
CA VAL A 240 5.01 -3.30 8.68
C VAL A 240 4.25 -2.51 7.61
N ARG A 241 4.95 -1.99 6.59
CA ARG A 241 4.33 -1.21 5.51
C ARG A 241 3.24 -1.98 4.77
N LEU A 242 3.53 -3.21 4.37
CA LEU A 242 2.56 -4.08 3.70
C LEU A 242 1.35 -4.34 4.61
N SER A 243 1.60 -4.60 5.90
CA SER A 243 0.53 -4.87 6.88
C SER A 243 -0.37 -3.66 7.10
N LEU A 244 0.22 -2.47 7.31
CA LEU A 244 -0.54 -1.23 7.49
C LEU A 244 -1.31 -0.86 6.22
N ASN A 245 -0.71 -0.99 5.04
CA ASN A 245 -1.41 -0.72 3.77
C ASN A 245 -2.58 -1.68 3.55
N LEU A 246 -2.42 -2.97 3.90
CA LEU A 246 -3.49 -3.96 3.86
C LEU A 246 -4.58 -3.62 4.88
N TRP A 247 -4.25 -3.28 6.12
CA TRP A 247 -5.26 -2.94 7.12
C TRP A 247 -5.98 -1.64 6.81
N ARG A 248 -5.28 -0.66 6.23
CA ARG A 248 -5.88 0.54 5.65
C ARG A 248 -6.91 0.16 4.60
N SER A 249 -6.56 -0.70 3.64
CA SER A 249 -7.52 -1.16 2.61
C SER A 249 -8.67 -1.99 3.20
N LEU A 250 -8.45 -2.66 4.34
CA LEU A 250 -9.50 -3.38 5.08
C LEU A 250 -10.37 -2.47 5.96
N ALA A 251 -9.88 -1.32 6.45
CA ALA A 251 -10.73 -0.31 7.09
C ALA A 251 -11.75 0.24 6.07
N TYR A 252 -11.38 0.24 4.79
CA TYR A 252 -12.27 0.44 3.65
C TYR A 252 -12.84 -0.88 3.11
N GLN A 253 -13.16 -1.88 3.96
CA GLN A 253 -13.93 -3.10 3.61
C GLN A 253 -15.32 -2.73 3.09
N THR A 254 -15.31 -2.10 1.94
CA THR A 254 -16.44 -1.72 1.14
C THR A 254 -16.72 -2.95 0.30
N SER A 255 -17.47 -3.89 0.88
CA SER A 255 -18.29 -4.73 0.03
C SER A 255 -19.17 -3.75 -0.74
N PHE A 256 -18.93 -3.61 -2.03
CA PHE A 256 -19.70 -2.70 -2.85
C PHE A 256 -21.10 -3.31 -2.99
N ALA A 257 -22.10 -2.49 -2.68
CA ALA A 257 -23.49 -2.86 -2.76
C ALA A 257 -24.08 -2.42 -4.10
N GLU A 258 -23.60 -1.31 -4.65
CA GLU A 258 -24.16 -0.72 -5.86
C GLU A 258 -23.06 0.00 -6.68
N VAL A 259 -23.20 0.06 -8.00
CA VAL A 259 -22.28 0.73 -8.96
C VAL A 259 -23.07 1.61 -9.92
N LYS A 260 -22.52 2.76 -10.24
CA LYS A 260 -22.98 3.65 -11.30
C LYS A 260 -21.83 3.84 -12.29
N ILE A 261 -22.06 3.64 -13.57
CA ILE A 261 -21.08 3.96 -14.62
C ILE A 261 -21.47 5.29 -15.25
N GLU A 262 -20.49 6.16 -15.41
CA GLU A 262 -20.63 7.49 -16.01
C GLU A 262 -19.90 7.58 -17.36
N ILE A 263 -19.11 6.56 -17.72
CA ILE A 263 -18.21 6.52 -18.89
C ILE A 263 -18.93 6.59 -20.24
N PHE A 264 -20.22 6.26 -20.34
CA PHE A 264 -20.74 5.89 -21.66
C PHE A 264 -21.44 6.98 -22.47
N HIS A 265 -21.60 8.23 -22.01
CA HIS A 265 -22.46 9.23 -22.68
C HIS A 265 -23.84 8.67 -23.13
N ILE A 266 -24.24 7.51 -22.58
CA ILE A 266 -25.54 6.91 -22.77
C ILE A 266 -26.47 7.88 -22.07
N SER A 267 -27.39 8.45 -22.83
CA SER A 267 -28.38 9.38 -22.31
C SER A 267 -28.98 8.83 -21.01
N GLU A 268 -29.16 9.69 -20.01
CA GLU A 268 -29.79 9.35 -18.72
C GLU A 268 -31.21 8.75 -18.89
N THR A 269 -31.77 8.83 -20.10
CA THR A 269 -33.02 8.19 -20.52
C THR A 269 -32.91 6.69 -20.81
N VAL A 270 -31.73 6.16 -21.14
CA VAL A 270 -31.50 4.75 -21.55
C VAL A 270 -30.97 3.89 -20.39
N LEU A 271 -30.00 4.41 -19.65
CA LEU A 271 -29.63 3.91 -18.33
C LEU A 271 -30.06 4.98 -17.35
N LYS A 272 -31.04 4.70 -16.48
CA LYS A 272 -31.38 5.65 -15.42
C LYS A 272 -30.12 6.01 -14.65
N SER A 273 -30.00 7.27 -14.20
CA SER A 273 -28.93 7.77 -13.29
C SER A 273 -29.03 7.14 -11.88
N GLU A 274 -29.22 5.83 -11.80
CA GLU A 274 -29.39 5.02 -10.62
C GLU A 274 -28.13 4.16 -10.42
N PHE A 275 -27.81 3.86 -9.16
CA PHE A 275 -26.82 2.85 -8.85
C PHE A 275 -27.42 1.46 -9.07
N PHE A 276 -26.75 0.62 -9.84
CA PHE A 276 -27.13 -0.78 -10.06
C PHE A 276 -26.59 -1.64 -8.92
N PRO A 277 -27.37 -2.60 -8.40
CA PRO A 277 -26.90 -3.48 -7.34
C PRO A 277 -25.71 -4.34 -7.81
N ILE A 278 -24.77 -4.61 -6.89
CA ILE A 278 -23.63 -5.50 -7.07
C ILE A 278 -23.78 -6.70 -6.13
N THR A 279 -23.56 -7.91 -6.62
CA THR A 279 -23.57 -9.13 -5.80
C THR A 279 -22.30 -9.27 -4.95
N PRO A 280 -22.32 -10.04 -3.85
CA PRO A 280 -21.11 -10.33 -3.07
C PRO A 280 -19.97 -10.92 -3.90
N GLU A 281 -20.30 -11.79 -4.85
CA GLU A 281 -19.37 -12.41 -5.80
C GLU A 281 -18.73 -11.35 -6.71
N GLU A 282 -19.51 -10.46 -7.31
CA GLU A 282 -19.00 -9.35 -8.13
C GLU A 282 -18.10 -8.41 -7.32
N SER A 283 -18.53 -8.04 -6.10
CA SER A 283 -17.72 -7.22 -5.21
C SER A 283 -16.37 -7.90 -4.88
N SER A 284 -16.31 -9.23 -4.84
CA SER A 284 -15.06 -9.98 -4.59
C SER A 284 -14.10 -9.98 -5.79
N VAL A 285 -14.61 -9.82 -7.01
CA VAL A 285 -13.82 -9.72 -8.24
C VAL A 285 -13.34 -8.29 -8.49
N ILE A 286 -14.19 -7.29 -8.26
CA ILE A 286 -13.87 -5.86 -8.48
C ILE A 286 -12.81 -5.37 -7.49
N LYS A 287 -12.92 -5.76 -6.23
CA LYS A 287 -12.05 -5.28 -5.16
C LYS A 287 -10.55 -5.44 -5.46
N PRO A 288 -10.05 -6.62 -5.86
CA PRO A 288 -8.63 -6.76 -6.22
C PRO A 288 -8.25 -5.98 -7.50
N LEU A 289 -9.19 -5.75 -8.43
CA LEU A 289 -8.93 -4.95 -9.63
C LEU A 289 -8.82 -3.45 -9.34
N LEU A 290 -9.55 -2.95 -8.34
CA LEU A 290 -9.39 -1.59 -7.85
C LEU A 290 -8.04 -1.38 -7.14
N ASN A 291 -7.37 -2.45 -6.68
CA ASN A 291 -6.03 -2.39 -6.09
C ASN A 291 -5.94 -1.27 -5.02
N LEU A 292 -6.90 -1.25 -4.09
CA LEU A 292 -7.08 -0.15 -3.11
C LEU A 292 -5.81 0.09 -2.27
N GLU A 293 -5.01 -0.94 -2.05
CA GLU A 293 -3.72 -0.88 -1.36
C GLU A 293 -2.70 0.04 -2.04
N SER A 294 -2.83 0.26 -3.36
CA SER A 294 -1.95 1.12 -4.16
C SER A 294 -2.38 2.60 -4.21
N TRP A 295 -3.55 2.93 -3.66
CA TRP A 295 -4.12 4.28 -3.77
C TRP A 295 -3.37 5.29 -2.89
N VAL A 296 -2.99 6.43 -3.50
CA VAL A 296 -2.20 7.48 -2.85
C VAL A 296 -3.09 8.68 -2.51
N LYS A 297 -3.38 8.90 -1.23
CA LYS A 297 -4.20 10.04 -0.80
C LYS A 297 -3.55 11.37 -1.20
N GLN A 298 -4.34 12.27 -1.78
CA GLN A 298 -3.95 13.62 -2.15
C GLN A 298 -4.19 14.58 -0.98
N SER A 299 -3.27 15.53 -0.79
CA SER A 299 -3.34 16.52 0.29
C SER A 299 -4.32 17.66 0.03
N VAL A 300 -4.56 17.94 -1.25
CA VAL A 300 -5.60 18.86 -1.71
C VAL A 300 -6.64 18.03 -2.44
N SER A 301 -7.91 18.20 -2.06
CA SER A 301 -9.01 17.59 -2.80
C SER A 301 -9.03 18.15 -4.21
N ALA A 302 -8.56 17.34 -5.16
CA ALA A 302 -8.61 17.69 -6.58
C ALA A 302 -10.07 17.72 -7.03
N VAL A 303 -10.43 18.69 -7.87
CA VAL A 303 -11.77 18.74 -8.47
C VAL A 303 -11.83 17.66 -9.53
N MET A 304 -12.83 16.79 -9.44
CA MET A 304 -13.08 15.79 -10.47
C MET A 304 -13.86 16.45 -11.61
N ASP A 305 -13.22 16.53 -12.77
CA ASP A 305 -13.77 17.20 -13.95
C ASP A 305 -14.58 16.23 -14.81
N THR A 306 -14.25 14.93 -14.74
CA THR A 306 -14.93 13.89 -15.52
C THR A 306 -15.09 12.64 -14.67
N PRO A 307 -16.23 12.48 -13.97
CA PRO A 307 -16.53 11.22 -13.29
C PRO A 307 -16.71 10.11 -14.31
N LEU A 308 -16.21 8.92 -13.96
CA LEU A 308 -16.21 7.74 -14.82
C LEU A 308 -17.01 6.61 -14.20
N MET A 309 -16.85 6.36 -12.89
CA MET A 309 -17.52 5.24 -12.23
C MET A 309 -17.67 5.53 -10.75
N SER A 310 -18.84 5.29 -10.18
CA SER A 310 -19.10 5.44 -8.75
C SER A 310 -19.50 4.10 -8.13
N PHE A 311 -18.89 3.75 -7.00
CA PHE A 311 -19.27 2.59 -6.22
C PHE A 311 -19.84 3.03 -4.87
N LYS A 312 -20.97 2.46 -4.49
CA LYS A 312 -21.52 2.64 -3.14
C LYS A 312 -21.24 1.41 -2.31
N ALA A 313 -20.57 1.62 -1.20
CA ALA A 313 -20.28 0.59 -0.22
C ALA A 313 -21.52 0.21 0.60
N LYS A 314 -21.57 -1.03 1.11
CA LYS A 314 -22.57 -1.45 2.12
C LYS A 314 -22.55 -0.58 3.39
N THR A 315 -21.40 0.00 3.71
CA THR A 315 -21.20 0.93 4.84
C THR A 315 -21.73 2.34 4.55
N GLY A 316 -22.17 2.62 3.32
CA GLY A 316 -22.77 3.89 2.92
C GLY A 316 -21.81 4.85 2.20
N TYR A 317 -20.49 4.66 2.29
CA TYR A 317 -19.52 5.47 1.55
C TYR A 317 -19.72 5.38 0.04
N ILE A 318 -19.49 6.48 -0.67
CA ILE A 318 -19.50 6.53 -2.12
C ILE A 318 -18.07 6.80 -2.59
N VAL A 319 -17.57 5.94 -3.48
CA VAL A 319 -16.25 6.01 -4.09
C VAL A 319 -16.43 6.33 -5.57
N THR A 320 -16.17 7.57 -5.97
CA THR A 320 -16.25 8.01 -7.36
C THR A 320 -14.86 8.07 -7.97
N ILE A 321 -14.67 7.36 -9.07
CA ILE A 321 -13.44 7.34 -9.87
C ILE A 321 -13.65 8.21 -11.09
N GLY A 322 -12.67 9.04 -11.43
CA GLY A 322 -12.75 9.94 -12.57
C GLY A 322 -11.45 10.68 -12.84
N HIS A 323 -11.47 11.55 -13.85
CA HIS A 323 -10.32 12.39 -14.17
C HIS A 323 -10.36 13.73 -13.44
N SER A 324 -9.18 14.18 -13.03
CA SER A 324 -8.88 15.57 -12.68
C SER A 324 -7.64 15.99 -13.46
N ASN A 325 -7.75 17.01 -14.31
CA ASN A 325 -6.64 17.48 -15.17
C ASN A 325 -5.88 16.35 -15.90
N SER A 326 -6.60 15.39 -16.50
CA SER A 326 -6.05 14.21 -17.21
C SER A 326 -5.39 13.13 -16.33
N VAL A 327 -5.42 13.27 -15.01
CA VAL A 327 -4.93 12.25 -14.08
C VAL A 327 -6.12 11.50 -13.48
N LEU A 328 -5.99 10.18 -13.30
CA LEU A 328 -7.05 9.38 -12.71
C LEU A 328 -7.03 9.47 -11.19
N ILE A 329 -8.19 9.80 -10.61
CA ILE A 329 -8.38 9.95 -9.17
C ILE A 329 -9.59 9.17 -8.68
N ALA A 330 -9.61 8.84 -7.39
CA ALA A 330 -10.79 8.38 -6.67
C ALA A 330 -11.16 9.37 -5.56
N GLN A 331 -12.41 9.79 -5.50
CA GLN A 331 -12.98 10.59 -4.41
C GLN A 331 -13.88 9.71 -3.56
N VAL A 332 -13.67 9.73 -2.25
CA VAL A 332 -14.48 9.02 -1.27
C VAL A 332 -15.25 10.03 -0.44
N ILE A 333 -16.58 9.91 -0.44
CA ILE A 333 -17.47 10.75 0.34
C ILE A 333 -18.31 9.93 1.32
N HIS A 334 -18.67 10.54 2.44
CA HIS A 334 -19.63 9.98 3.38
C HIS A 334 -20.97 10.70 3.20
N PRO A 335 -22.06 10.02 2.80
CA PRO A 335 -23.31 10.71 2.46
C PRO A 335 -23.98 11.41 3.65
N ALA A 336 -23.68 11.01 4.89
CA ALA A 336 -24.20 11.68 6.09
C ALA A 336 -23.25 12.78 6.63
N ASP A 337 -22.05 12.92 6.07
CA ASP A 337 -21.07 13.94 6.47
C ASP A 337 -20.52 14.63 5.22
N SER A 338 -21.10 15.78 4.88
CA SER A 338 -20.72 16.57 3.71
C SER A 338 -19.32 17.19 3.81
N SER A 339 -18.70 17.18 4.99
CA SER A 339 -17.32 17.61 5.19
C SER A 339 -16.30 16.49 4.91
N TYR A 340 -16.75 15.23 4.87
CA TYR A 340 -15.93 14.09 4.56
C TYR A 340 -15.79 13.92 3.05
N LEU A 341 -14.71 14.46 2.50
CA LEU A 341 -14.27 14.23 1.13
C LEU A 341 -12.78 13.90 1.15
N VAL A 342 -12.41 12.72 0.66
CA VAL A 342 -11.02 12.28 0.55
C VAL A 342 -10.72 11.98 -0.91
N THR A 343 -9.62 12.52 -1.44
CA THR A 343 -9.18 12.27 -2.82
C THR A 343 -7.94 11.39 -2.83
N TYR A 344 -7.88 10.43 -3.75
CA TYR A 344 -6.75 9.55 -3.99
C TYR A 344 -6.31 9.64 -5.44
N LEU A 345 -5.01 9.65 -5.69
CA LEU A 345 -4.41 9.31 -6.96
C LEU A 345 -4.39 7.79 -7.09
N ILE A 346 -4.85 7.30 -8.24
CA ILE A 346 -4.99 5.86 -8.48
C ILE A 346 -4.33 5.50 -9.81
N ASP A 347 -3.78 4.29 -9.87
CA ASP A 347 -3.26 3.69 -11.09
C ASP A 347 -3.94 2.34 -11.28
N ILE A 348 -5.07 2.38 -12.01
CA ILE A 348 -5.92 1.22 -12.22
C ILE A 348 -6.30 1.11 -13.69
N ASP A 349 -6.50 -0.12 -14.13
CA ASP A 349 -7.04 -0.42 -15.44
C ASP A 349 -8.57 -0.42 -15.37
N LEU A 350 -9.17 0.76 -15.54
CA LEU A 350 -10.62 0.94 -15.50
C LEU A 350 -11.37 0.08 -16.51
N VAL A 351 -10.72 -0.25 -17.63
CA VAL A 351 -11.27 -1.14 -18.65
C VAL A 351 -11.45 -2.54 -18.07
N LYS A 352 -10.45 -3.07 -17.35
CA LYS A 352 -10.59 -4.35 -16.63
C LYS A 352 -11.65 -4.32 -15.54
N VAL A 353 -11.76 -3.22 -14.80
CA VAL A 353 -12.80 -3.05 -13.77
C VAL A 353 -14.20 -3.08 -14.41
N GLY A 354 -14.39 -2.37 -15.53
CA GLY A 354 -15.61 -2.43 -16.33
C GLY A 354 -15.89 -3.84 -16.86
N TYR A 355 -14.89 -4.52 -17.42
CA TYR A 355 -15.03 -5.90 -17.90
C TYR A 355 -15.37 -6.91 -16.81
N ALA A 356 -14.96 -6.69 -15.56
CA ALA A 356 -15.35 -7.56 -14.47
C ALA A 356 -16.83 -7.43 -14.09
N LEU A 357 -17.46 -6.32 -14.48
CA LEU A 357 -18.87 -6.04 -14.25
C LEU A 357 -19.77 -6.46 -15.43
N LEU A 358 -19.26 -6.40 -16.66
CA LEU A 358 -20.01 -6.65 -17.90
C LEU A 358 -20.65 -8.05 -18.05
N PRO A 359 -20.03 -9.18 -17.63
CA PRO A 359 -20.64 -10.51 -17.77
C PRO A 359 -21.81 -10.77 -16.81
N PHE A 360 -21.97 -9.95 -15.78
CA PHE A 360 -22.85 -10.23 -14.63
C PHE A 360 -24.01 -9.24 -14.51
N TRP A 361 -23.88 -8.06 -15.10
CA TRP A 361 -25.06 -7.33 -15.54
C TRP A 361 -25.68 -8.16 -16.65
N GLU A 362 -26.77 -8.85 -16.35
CA GLU A 362 -27.54 -9.60 -17.34
C GLU A 362 -27.57 -8.82 -18.65
N GLU A 363 -27.10 -9.47 -19.72
CA GLU A 363 -27.11 -9.03 -21.12
C GLU A 363 -27.80 -7.67 -21.27
N ALA A 364 -27.05 -6.58 -21.48
CA ALA A 364 -27.67 -5.33 -21.91
C ALA A 364 -28.33 -5.60 -23.26
N LYS A 365 -29.58 -6.05 -23.17
CA LYS A 365 -30.44 -6.42 -24.27
C LYS A 365 -30.92 -5.14 -24.92
N ALA A 366 -31.19 -5.22 -26.20
CA ALA A 366 -31.94 -4.19 -26.88
C ALA A 366 -33.22 -3.87 -26.07
N PRO A 367 -33.60 -2.59 -25.90
CA PRO A 367 -34.89 -2.24 -25.31
C PRO A 367 -36.05 -3.04 -25.90
N SER A 368 -37.08 -3.31 -25.09
CA SER A 368 -38.19 -4.21 -25.47
C SER A 368 -38.89 -3.82 -26.78
N TRP A 369 -38.89 -2.55 -27.13
CA TRP A 369 -39.50 -2.04 -28.37
C TRP A 369 -38.67 -2.36 -29.63
N MET A 370 -37.36 -2.62 -29.52
CA MET A 370 -36.52 -3.01 -30.67
C MET A 370 -36.89 -4.40 -31.21
N TYR A 371 -37.42 -5.27 -30.35
CA TYR A 371 -37.88 -6.60 -30.75
C TYR A 371 -39.12 -6.54 -31.64
N ASP A 372 -39.97 -5.53 -31.43
CA ASP A 372 -41.23 -5.35 -32.14
C ASP A 372 -41.09 -4.45 -33.39
N SER A 373 -39.89 -3.90 -33.65
CA SER A 373 -39.65 -3.03 -34.80
C SER A 373 -39.72 -3.83 -36.10
N GLU A 374 -40.77 -3.56 -36.89
CA GLU A 374 -40.98 -4.12 -38.22
C GLU A 374 -40.44 -3.15 -39.28
N PRO A 375 -39.33 -3.46 -39.97
CA PRO A 375 -38.78 -2.56 -40.98
C PRO A 375 -39.71 -2.48 -42.19
N ILE A 376 -40.00 -1.27 -42.66
CA ILE A 376 -40.82 -1.02 -43.85
C ILE A 376 -40.00 -0.62 -45.06
N VAL A 377 -38.77 -0.17 -44.85
CA VAL A 377 -37.84 0.20 -45.93
C VAL A 377 -36.49 -0.46 -45.66
N ALA A 378 -35.89 -1.05 -46.70
CA ALA A 378 -34.50 -1.46 -46.69
C ALA A 378 -33.67 -0.52 -47.57
N SER A 379 -32.55 -0.03 -47.03
CA SER A 379 -31.53 0.73 -47.71
C SER A 379 -30.35 -0.21 -48.02
N VAL A 380 -29.93 -0.33 -49.28
CA VAL A 380 -28.79 -1.18 -49.67
C VAL A 380 -27.72 -0.31 -50.29
N LEU A 381 -26.48 -0.43 -49.80
CA LEU A 381 -25.35 0.35 -50.31
C LEU A 381 -25.11 0.04 -51.79
N SER A 382 -25.37 0.99 -52.68
CA SER A 382 -25.21 0.84 -54.13
C SER A 382 -23.86 1.35 -54.62
N HIS A 383 -23.32 2.40 -53.99
CA HIS A 383 -22.00 2.93 -54.32
C HIS A 383 -21.32 3.55 -53.09
N LEU A 384 -20.01 3.35 -52.94
CA LEU A 384 -19.20 4.07 -51.97
C LEU A 384 -18.81 5.42 -52.55
N ASP A 385 -19.31 6.52 -51.97
CA ASP A 385 -18.93 7.86 -52.40
C ASP A 385 -17.64 8.29 -51.68
N THR A 386 -16.51 8.16 -52.38
CA THR A 386 -15.19 8.52 -51.84
C THR A 386 -14.83 9.99 -52.05
N SER A 387 -15.69 10.80 -52.67
CA SER A 387 -15.33 12.15 -53.14
C SER A 387 -15.27 13.21 -52.04
N GLU A 388 -16.03 13.04 -50.96
CA GLU A 388 -16.01 13.93 -49.78
C GLU A 388 -15.48 13.24 -48.51
N GLY A 389 -14.89 12.06 -48.65
CA GLY A 389 -14.20 11.34 -47.58
C GLY A 389 -15.08 10.58 -46.59
N VAL A 390 -16.42 10.68 -46.66
CA VAL A 390 -17.33 9.88 -45.82
C VAL A 390 -18.70 9.75 -46.50
N GLY A 391 -19.17 8.54 -46.79
CA GLY A 391 -20.57 8.31 -47.22
C GLY A 391 -20.79 7.18 -48.23
N GLY A 392 -22.02 6.68 -48.29
CA GLY A 392 -22.50 5.73 -49.29
C GLY A 392 -23.75 6.27 -49.98
N VAL A 393 -23.93 5.93 -51.25
CA VAL A 393 -25.21 6.05 -51.96
C VAL A 393 -25.99 4.77 -51.71
N TYR A 394 -27.28 4.91 -51.38
CA TYR A 394 -28.13 3.78 -50.99
C TYR A 394 -29.37 3.70 -51.87
N ASP A 395 -29.62 2.52 -52.40
CA ASP A 395 -30.89 2.18 -53.05
C ASP A 395 -31.92 1.83 -51.98
N GLN A 396 -33.14 2.36 -52.12
CA GLN A 396 -34.22 2.18 -51.16
C GLN A 396 -35.29 1.23 -51.72
N TYR A 397 -35.72 0.27 -50.91
CA TYR A 397 -36.72 -0.72 -51.27
C TYR A 397 -37.84 -0.75 -50.23
N ASP A 398 -39.08 -0.54 -50.68
CA ASP A 398 -40.26 -0.76 -49.84
C ASP A 398 -40.43 -2.27 -49.59
N LEU A 399 -40.55 -2.64 -48.32
CA LEU A 399 -40.67 -4.03 -47.88
C LEU A 399 -42.14 -4.44 -47.82
N THR A 400 -42.47 -5.60 -48.38
CA THR A 400 -43.76 -6.24 -48.11
C THR A 400 -43.82 -6.76 -46.67
N VAL A 401 -45.02 -6.96 -46.13
CA VAL A 401 -45.22 -7.51 -44.78
C VAL A 401 -44.48 -8.83 -44.56
N THR A 402 -44.38 -9.67 -45.59
CA THR A 402 -43.65 -10.94 -45.52
C THR A 402 -42.14 -10.72 -45.45
N GLU A 403 -41.60 -9.78 -46.23
CA GLU A 403 -40.17 -9.45 -46.22
C GLU A 403 -39.76 -8.76 -44.91
N SER A 404 -40.59 -7.84 -44.39
CA SER A 404 -40.39 -7.19 -43.10
C SER A 404 -40.22 -8.21 -41.97
N LYS A 405 -41.14 -9.18 -41.88
CA LYS A 405 -41.09 -10.24 -40.86
C LYS A 405 -39.89 -11.16 -41.03
N GLN A 406 -39.53 -11.48 -42.27
CA GLN A 406 -38.38 -12.31 -42.55
C GLN A 406 -37.08 -11.61 -42.13
N ILE A 407 -36.94 -10.31 -42.43
CA ILE A 407 -35.79 -9.51 -42.03
C ILE A 407 -35.74 -9.34 -40.51
N GLN A 408 -36.86 -9.05 -39.84
CA GLN A 408 -36.93 -8.98 -38.38
C GLN A 408 -36.45 -10.28 -37.71
N ASN A 409 -36.92 -11.44 -38.21
CA ASN A 409 -36.49 -12.74 -37.71
C ASN A 409 -35.00 -13.00 -37.96
N LEU A 410 -34.48 -12.59 -39.12
CA LEU A 410 -33.07 -12.74 -39.47
C LEU A 410 -32.15 -11.81 -38.68
N MET A 411 -32.62 -10.61 -38.34
CA MET A 411 -31.92 -9.69 -37.45
C MET A 411 -31.74 -10.28 -36.06
N ASN A 412 -32.69 -11.10 -35.57
CA ASN A 412 -32.57 -11.85 -34.31
C ASN A 412 -32.02 -11.00 -33.15
N VAL A 413 -32.73 -9.91 -32.85
CA VAL A 413 -32.35 -8.85 -31.90
C VAL A 413 -32.06 -9.41 -30.50
N ASP A 414 -32.63 -10.57 -30.14
CA ASP A 414 -32.35 -11.30 -28.88
C ASP A 414 -30.88 -11.64 -28.68
N LEU A 415 -30.14 -11.78 -29.78
CA LEU A 415 -28.72 -12.11 -29.77
C LEU A 415 -27.81 -10.88 -29.77
N TRP A 416 -28.35 -9.66 -29.84
CA TRP A 416 -27.56 -8.43 -29.87
C TRP A 416 -27.06 -8.06 -28.48
N ARG A 417 -25.87 -7.48 -28.41
CA ARG A 417 -25.26 -6.99 -27.17
C ARG A 417 -24.80 -5.56 -27.40
N ILE A 418 -25.01 -4.66 -26.43
CA ILE A 418 -24.47 -3.29 -26.51
C ILE A 418 -22.95 -3.37 -26.66
N ASP A 419 -22.40 -2.58 -27.58
CA ASP A 419 -20.97 -2.49 -27.80
C ASP A 419 -20.32 -1.54 -26.77
N PRO A 420 -19.45 -2.04 -25.88
CA PRO A 420 -18.81 -1.21 -24.86
C PRO A 420 -17.63 -0.40 -25.40
N GLN A 421 -17.12 -0.73 -26.60
CA GLN A 421 -16.17 0.14 -27.30
C GLN A 421 -17.03 1.02 -28.18
N ASP A 422 -17.04 2.33 -27.96
CA ASP A 422 -17.73 3.26 -28.84
C ASP A 422 -17.15 3.11 -30.27
N PHE A 423 -17.72 2.19 -31.05
CA PHE A 423 -17.27 1.80 -32.39
C PHE A 423 -17.31 2.99 -33.35
N ASN A 424 -17.96 4.06 -32.93
CA ASN A 424 -17.85 5.40 -33.44
C ASN A 424 -16.39 5.72 -33.86
N GLY A 425 -15.38 5.48 -33.00
CA GLY A 425 -13.98 5.77 -33.32
C GLY A 425 -13.35 4.97 -34.48
N LEU A 426 -13.88 3.78 -34.79
CA LEU A 426 -13.42 2.93 -35.90
C LEU A 426 -14.27 3.12 -37.18
N LEU A 427 -15.49 3.66 -37.04
CA LEU A 427 -16.49 3.75 -38.11
C LEU A 427 -16.75 5.16 -38.65
N VAL A 428 -16.17 6.22 -38.04
CA VAL A 428 -16.31 7.65 -38.47
C VAL A 428 -16.05 7.87 -39.97
N VAL A 429 -15.42 6.93 -40.67
CA VAL A 429 -14.95 7.12 -42.04
C VAL A 429 -15.73 6.31 -43.10
N TRP A 430 -16.66 5.40 -42.74
CA TRP A 430 -17.18 4.39 -43.69
C TRP A 430 -18.69 4.52 -43.99
N ALA A 431 -19.19 3.69 -44.91
CA ALA A 431 -20.62 3.57 -45.23
C ALA A 431 -21.17 2.26 -44.65
N TYR A 432 -22.43 2.26 -44.17
CA TYR A 432 -23.11 1.02 -43.78
C TYR A 432 -23.42 0.17 -45.02
N THR A 433 -23.59 -1.13 -44.86
CA THR A 433 -23.91 -2.05 -45.97
C THR A 433 -25.41 -2.18 -46.20
N TYR A 434 -26.17 -2.26 -45.11
CA TYR A 434 -27.63 -2.33 -45.12
C TYR A 434 -28.22 -1.40 -44.07
N GLY A 435 -29.30 -0.71 -44.39
CA GLY A 435 -30.10 0.10 -43.48
C GLY A 435 -31.53 -0.42 -43.44
N PHE A 436 -32.18 -0.36 -42.29
CA PHE A 436 -33.59 -0.73 -42.16
C PHE A 436 -34.33 0.36 -41.41
N THR A 437 -35.39 0.90 -42.02
CA THR A 437 -36.20 1.96 -41.40
C THR A 437 -37.58 1.42 -41.07
N ASP A 438 -38.04 1.63 -39.84
CA ASP A 438 -39.38 1.25 -39.39
C ASP A 438 -40.43 2.36 -39.60
N ARG A 439 -41.67 2.10 -39.20
CA ARG A 439 -42.79 3.04 -39.38
C ARG A 439 -42.65 4.33 -38.58
N ASP A 440 -41.92 4.27 -37.48
CA ASP A 440 -41.74 5.39 -36.55
C ASP A 440 -40.49 6.21 -36.92
N GLY A 441 -39.78 5.82 -37.99
CA GLY A 441 -38.60 6.51 -38.52
C GLY A 441 -37.30 6.08 -37.86
N HIS A 442 -37.32 5.06 -37.01
CA HIS A 442 -36.12 4.50 -36.41
C HIS A 442 -35.32 3.71 -37.45
N ARG A 443 -33.99 3.78 -37.34
CA ARG A 443 -33.08 3.21 -38.33
C ARG A 443 -32.09 2.23 -37.69
N PHE A 444 -31.93 1.07 -38.32
CA PHE A 444 -30.90 0.09 -38.00
C PHE A 444 -29.89 0.05 -39.16
N GLU A 445 -28.67 0.50 -38.92
CA GLU A 445 -27.58 0.55 -39.89
C GLU A 445 -26.59 -0.58 -39.59
N ILE A 446 -26.38 -1.48 -40.54
CA ILE A 446 -25.49 -2.63 -40.41
C ILE A 446 -24.18 -2.33 -41.14
N TRP A 447 -23.09 -2.35 -40.38
CA TRP A 447 -21.75 -2.03 -40.81
C TRP A 447 -20.94 -3.31 -40.91
N ASP A 448 -20.47 -3.67 -42.09
CA ASP A 448 -19.68 -4.89 -42.31
C ASP A 448 -18.26 -4.56 -42.81
N TYR A 449 -17.24 -4.95 -42.05
CA TYR A 449 -15.84 -4.77 -42.45
C TYR A 449 -14.94 -5.89 -41.92
N GLU A 450 -14.15 -6.51 -42.81
CA GLU A 450 -13.09 -7.49 -42.50
C GLU A 450 -13.41 -8.46 -41.34
N SER A 451 -14.62 -9.03 -41.34
CA SER A 451 -15.12 -10.02 -40.35
C SER A 451 -15.67 -9.45 -39.03
N VAL A 452 -15.77 -8.12 -38.92
CA VAL A 452 -16.42 -7.41 -37.82
C VAL A 452 -17.72 -6.81 -38.33
N THR A 453 -18.81 -7.04 -37.61
CA THR A 453 -20.11 -6.46 -37.92
C THR A 453 -20.66 -5.69 -36.74
N GLY A 454 -20.83 -4.38 -36.93
CA GLY A 454 -21.49 -3.49 -35.98
C GLY A 454 -22.90 -3.15 -36.44
N ILE A 455 -23.78 -2.91 -35.48
CA ILE A 455 -25.15 -2.46 -35.72
C ILE A 455 -25.34 -1.13 -35.01
N CYS A 456 -25.64 -0.08 -35.76
CA CYS A 456 -25.99 1.22 -35.22
C CYS A 456 -27.50 1.38 -35.25
N TYR A 457 -28.10 1.63 -34.10
CA TYR A 457 -29.46 2.10 -34.01
C TYR A 457 -29.47 3.63 -33.95
N ARG A 458 -30.36 4.25 -34.74
CA ARG A 458 -30.64 5.69 -34.69
C ARG A 458 -32.11 5.91 -34.43
N SER A 459 -32.40 6.72 -33.43
CA SER A 459 -33.76 7.20 -33.17
C SER A 459 -34.23 8.13 -34.29
N ASN A 460 -35.56 8.32 -34.38
CA ASN A 460 -36.15 9.36 -35.22
C ASN A 460 -35.98 10.75 -34.58
N ASP A 461 -35.74 10.80 -33.26
CA ASP A 461 -35.32 12.03 -32.59
C ASP A 461 -33.81 12.23 -32.80
N GLU A 462 -33.43 13.18 -33.65
CA GLU A 462 -32.04 13.50 -33.95
C GLU A 462 -31.25 14.03 -32.73
N SER A 463 -31.92 14.35 -31.63
CA SER A 463 -31.26 14.74 -30.37
C SER A 463 -30.79 13.54 -29.54
N GLU A 464 -31.29 12.33 -29.83
CA GLU A 464 -30.85 11.11 -29.17
C GLU A 464 -29.56 10.56 -29.80
N ALA A 465 -28.59 10.20 -28.95
CA ALA A 465 -27.36 9.58 -29.41
C ALA A 465 -27.63 8.19 -30.03
N PRO A 466 -26.90 7.80 -31.09
CA PRO A 466 -27.00 6.46 -31.64
C PRO A 466 -26.59 5.40 -30.61
N LEU A 467 -27.23 4.22 -30.67
CA LEU A 467 -26.85 3.07 -29.86
C LEU A 467 -26.11 2.05 -30.72
N TRP A 468 -24.99 1.54 -30.22
CA TRP A 468 -24.17 0.57 -30.93
C TRP A 468 -24.32 -0.82 -30.32
N PHE A 469 -24.47 -1.81 -31.20
CA PHE A 469 -24.62 -3.21 -30.85
C PHE A 469 -23.66 -4.08 -31.67
N ILE A 470 -23.29 -5.21 -31.10
CA ILE A 470 -22.65 -6.34 -31.76
C ILE A 470 -23.63 -7.51 -31.83
N ALA A 471 -23.58 -8.26 -32.93
CA ALA A 471 -24.36 -9.48 -33.13
C ALA A 471 -23.45 -10.67 -33.48
N PRO A 472 -23.86 -11.92 -33.19
CA PRO A 472 -23.13 -13.10 -33.62
C PRO A 472 -22.99 -13.16 -35.14
N VAL A 473 -21.84 -13.62 -35.63
CA VAL A 473 -21.53 -13.75 -37.06
C VAL A 473 -22.61 -14.52 -37.84
N SER A 474 -23.28 -15.49 -37.21
CA SER A 474 -24.36 -16.27 -37.81
C SER A 474 -25.58 -15.41 -38.22
N VAL A 475 -25.99 -14.46 -37.36
CA VAL A 475 -27.11 -13.55 -37.61
C VAL A 475 -26.84 -12.73 -38.87
N ILE A 476 -25.63 -12.19 -38.98
CA ILE A 476 -25.22 -11.34 -40.09
C ILE A 476 -25.03 -12.16 -41.37
N HIS A 477 -24.50 -13.37 -41.27
CA HIS A 477 -24.34 -14.26 -42.41
C HIS A 477 -25.70 -14.60 -43.04
N ASP A 478 -26.69 -14.95 -42.23
CA ASP A 478 -28.01 -15.33 -42.69
C ASP A 478 -28.77 -14.12 -43.27
N LEU A 479 -28.69 -12.97 -42.61
CA LEU A 479 -29.24 -11.72 -43.13
C LEU A 479 -28.60 -11.32 -44.47
N ARG A 480 -27.27 -11.41 -44.58
CA ARG A 480 -26.55 -11.11 -45.84
C ARG A 480 -26.92 -12.07 -46.96
N ALA A 481 -27.07 -13.36 -46.65
CA ALA A 481 -27.48 -14.36 -47.64
C ALA A 481 -28.88 -14.03 -48.20
N TYR A 482 -29.80 -13.62 -47.33
CA TYR A 482 -31.13 -13.16 -47.72
C TYR A 482 -31.06 -11.87 -48.57
N MET A 483 -30.37 -10.85 -48.09
CA MET A 483 -30.26 -9.56 -48.79
C MET A 483 -29.64 -9.71 -50.18
N LYS A 484 -28.61 -10.55 -50.36
CA LYS A 484 -28.00 -10.81 -51.67
C LYS A 484 -28.94 -11.46 -52.68
N ILE A 485 -29.93 -12.24 -52.23
CA ILE A 485 -30.88 -12.92 -53.11
C ILE A 485 -32.01 -11.96 -53.52
N HIS A 486 -32.51 -11.18 -52.56
CA HIS A 486 -33.72 -10.38 -52.73
C HIS A 486 -33.45 -8.93 -53.15
N TYR A 487 -32.31 -8.38 -52.75
CA TYR A 487 -31.87 -7.00 -53.02
C TYR A 487 -30.39 -6.99 -53.42
N PRO A 488 -30.03 -7.64 -54.54
CA PRO A 488 -28.63 -7.73 -54.95
C PRO A 488 -28.06 -6.34 -55.21
N ASN A 489 -26.88 -6.10 -54.67
CA ASN A 489 -26.07 -4.94 -55.02
C ASN A 489 -25.75 -5.01 -56.53
N PRO A 490 -25.99 -3.96 -57.34
CA PRO A 490 -25.70 -3.98 -58.77
C PRO A 490 -24.24 -4.32 -59.14
#